data_AF-A0A821UDQ5-F1
#
_entry.id   AF-A0A821UDQ5-F1
#
_cell.length_a   1.000
_cell.length_b   1.000
_cell.length_c   1.000
_cell.angle_alpha   90.00
_cell.angle_beta   90.00
_cell.angle_gamma   90.00
#
_symmetry.space_group_name_H-M   'P 1'
#
loop_
_entity.id
_entity.type
_entity.pdbx_description
1 polymer ?
#
loop_
_entity_poly.entity_id
_entity_poly.type
_entity_poly.pdbx_seq_one_letter_code
_entity_poly.pdbx_strand_id
1 'polypeptide(L)' 'ITIGIDGSLYRYHPHFKDNMEDCIETLVNKDFQFTLTLSDDGSGKGAAMVACVADASPYKETRVHDE' A
#
# COMPACT_ATOMS: atom_id res chain seq x y z
N ILE A 1 -2.41 5.63 -11.94
CA ILE A 1 -1.71 5.25 -10.69
C ILE A 1 -2.68 4.47 -9.82
N THR A 2 -2.25 3.43 -9.11
CA THR A 2 -3.13 2.68 -8.21
C THR A 2 -2.74 2.92 -6.77
N ILE A 3 -3.72 3.20 -5.92
CA ILE A 3 -3.55 3.47 -4.50
C ILE A 3 -4.18 2.32 -3.74
N GLY A 4 -3.37 1.56 -3.01
CA GLY A 4 -3.86 0.52 -2.10
C GLY A 4 -4.47 1.15 -0.85
N ILE A 5 -5.69 0.75 -0.50
CA ILE A 5 -6.41 1.21 0.68
C ILE A 5 -6.73 0.01 1.57
N ASP A 6 -6.55 0.19 2.88
CA ASP A 6 -7.00 -0.75 3.89
C ASP A 6 -7.53 0.04 5.10
N GLY A 7 -8.34 -0.59 5.94
CA GLY A 7 -8.94 0.01 7.12
C GLY A 7 -10.42 -0.30 7.26
N SER A 8 -10.85 -0.60 8.49
CA SER A 8 -12.22 -0.98 8.82
C SER A 8 -13.24 0.12 8.51
N LEU A 9 -12.89 1.39 8.68
CA LEU A 9 -13.78 2.51 8.39
C LEU A 9 -14.11 2.59 6.90
N TYR A 10 -13.09 2.50 6.04
CA TYR A 10 -13.29 2.50 4.59
C TYR A 10 -14.04 1.25 4.12
N ARG A 11 -13.80 0.10 4.75
CA ARG A 11 -14.41 -1.19 4.37
C ARG A 11 -15.87 -1.34 4.81
N TYR A 12 -16.21 -0.88 6.01
CA TYR A 12 -17.47 -1.26 6.66
C TYR A 12 -18.45 -0.10 6.88
N HIS A 13 -18.00 1.16 6.78
CA HIS A 13 -18.91 2.28 6.96
C HIS A 13 -19.71 2.55 5.68
N PRO A 14 -21.05 2.64 5.77
CA PRO A 14 -21.95 2.65 4.60
C PRO A 14 -21.76 3.83 3.65
N HIS A 15 -21.16 4.93 4.11
CA HIS A 15 -20.99 6.17 3.33
C HIS A 15 -19.56 6.69 3.26
N PHE A 16 -18.62 6.06 4.00
CA PHE A 16 -17.28 6.66 4.12
C PHE A 16 -16.51 6.58 2.81
N LYS A 17 -16.62 5.45 2.11
CA LYS A 17 -16.00 5.24 0.81
C LYS A 17 -16.41 6.33 -0.19
N ASP A 18 -17.72 6.49 -0.39
CA ASP A 18 -18.27 7.43 -1.39
C ASP A 18 -17.87 8.87 -1.04
N ASN A 19 -18.05 9.28 0.22
CA ASN A 19 -17.67 10.62 0.67
C ASN A 19 -16.18 10.92 0.47
N MET A 20 -15.32 9.94 0.73
CA MET A 20 -13.88 10.07 0.54
C MET A 20 -13.54 10.20 -0.96
N GLU A 21 -14.13 9.36 -1.80
CA GLU A 21 -13.92 9.40 -3.26
C GLU A 21 -14.39 10.74 -3.85
N ASP A 22 -15.58 11.22 -3.48
CA ASP A 22 -16.12 12.52 -3.91
C ASP A 22 -15.22 13.70 -3.50
N CYS A 23 -14.67 13.65 -2.28
CA CYS A 23 -13.73 14.67 -1.81
C CYS A 23 -12.45 14.65 -2.64
N ILE A 24 -11.91 13.48 -2.97
CA ILE A 24 -10.69 13.37 -3.78
C ILE A 24 -10.96 13.90 -5.19
N GLU A 25 -12.08 13.55 -5.81
CA GLU A 25 -12.45 14.06 -7.15
C GLU A 25 -12.61 15.58 -7.20
N THR A 26 -13.06 16.18 -6.10
CA THR A 26 -13.20 17.65 -5.99
C THR A 26 -11.86 18.35 -5.82
N LEU A 27 -10.90 17.71 -5.13
CA LEU A 27 -9.63 18.33 -4.74
C LEU A 27 -8.48 18.06 -5.73
N VAL A 28 -8.52 16.94 -6.44
CA VAL A 28 -7.45 16.51 -7.34
C VAL A 28 -7.68 17.07 -8.75
N ASN A 29 -6.59 17.40 -9.45
CA ASN A 29 -6.66 17.82 -10.85
C ASN A 29 -7.25 16.70 -11.72
N LYS A 30 -8.25 17.02 -12.55
CA LYS A 30 -8.94 16.06 -13.43
C LYS A 30 -8.04 15.36 -14.45
N ASP A 31 -6.89 15.95 -14.80
CA ASP A 31 -5.91 15.31 -15.68
C ASP A 31 -5.17 14.16 -14.98
N PHE A 32 -5.26 14.07 -13.66
CA PHE A 32 -4.59 13.03 -12.88
C PHE A 32 -5.46 11.80 -12.70
N GLN A 33 -5.08 10.72 -13.38
CA GLN A 33 -5.82 9.46 -13.39
C GLN A 33 -5.28 8.49 -12.31
N PHE A 34 -6.15 8.11 -11.38
CA PHE A 34 -5.83 7.13 -10.35
C PHE A 34 -7.00 6.18 -10.05
N THR A 35 -6.69 5.08 -9.39
CA THR A 35 -7.68 4.08 -8.97
C THR A 35 -7.41 3.68 -7.53
N LEU A 36 -8.46 3.66 -6.71
CA LEU A 36 -8.40 3.15 -5.35
C LEU A 36 -8.68 1.64 -5.37
N THR A 37 -7.88 0.84 -4.68
CA THR A 37 -8.05 -0.61 -4.62
C THR A 37 -7.99 -1.08 -3.17
N LEU A 38 -9.05 -1.78 -2.73
CA LEU A 38 -9.11 -2.35 -1.40
C LEU A 38 -8.10 -3.49 -1.27
N SER A 39 -7.29 -3.44 -0.22
CA SER A 39 -6.35 -4.50 0.13
C SER A 39 -6.89 -5.30 1.32
N ASP A 40 -6.92 -6.63 1.20
CA ASP A 40 -7.43 -7.53 2.26
C ASP A 40 -6.44 -7.76 3.41
N ASP A 41 -5.14 -7.76 3.09
CA ASP A 41 -4.04 -7.86 4.05
C ASP A 41 -2.84 -7.13 3.46
N GLY A 42 -2.99 -5.81 3.31
CA GLY A 42 -2.01 -5.01 2.57
C GLY A 42 -0.66 -4.95 3.27
N SER A 43 -0.68 -4.66 4.57
CA SER A 43 0.54 -4.51 5.37
C SER A 43 1.26 -5.84 5.59
N GLY A 44 0.53 -6.93 5.84
CA GLY A 44 1.12 -8.26 6.02
C GLY A 44 1.82 -8.77 4.77
N LYS A 45 1.10 -8.81 3.64
CA LYS A 45 1.67 -9.24 2.34
C LYS A 45 2.80 -8.33 1.87
N GLY A 46 2.64 -7.02 2.03
CA GLY A 46 3.67 -6.04 1.69
C GLY A 46 4.95 -6.24 2.51
N ALA A 47 4.83 -6.42 3.83
CA ALA A 47 5.96 -6.67 4.72
C ALA A 47 6.69 -7.97 4.36
N ALA A 48 5.94 -9.06 4.10
CA ALA A 48 6.51 -10.33 3.68
C ALA A 48 7.28 -10.21 2.35
N MET A 49 6.73 -9.47 1.39
CA MET A 49 7.40 -9.23 0.11
C MET A 49 8.72 -8.46 0.29
N VAL A 50 8.71 -7.39 1.09
CA VAL A 50 9.92 -6.60 1.39
C VAL A 50 10.96 -7.48 2.10
N ALA A 51 10.56 -8.30 3.07
CA ALA A 51 11.47 -9.21 3.76
C ALA A 51 12.10 -10.23 2.79
N CYS A 52 11.32 -10.79 1.86
CA CYS A 52 11.82 -11.71 0.84
C CYS A 52 12.84 -11.05 -0.09
N VAL A 53 12.56 -9.82 -0.58
CA VAL A 53 13.52 -9.09 -1.42
C VAL A 53 14.80 -8.74 -0.66
N ALA A 54 14.67 -8.31 0.60
CA ALA A 54 15.84 -8.05 1.44
C ALA A 54 16.66 -9.31 1.70
N ASP A 55 16.00 -10.48 1.79
CA ASP A 55 16.66 -11.77 1.94
C ASP A 55 17.36 -12.26 0.67
N ALA A 56 16.72 -12.10 -0.48
CA ALA A 56 17.28 -12.48 -1.77
C ALA A 56 18.36 -11.51 -2.29
N SER A 57 18.46 -10.30 -1.72
CA SER A 57 19.43 -9.30 -2.15
C SER A 57 20.87 -9.78 -1.84
N PRO A 58 21.77 -9.82 -2.85
CA PRO A 58 23.15 -10.29 -2.68
C PRO A 58 24.00 -9.40 -1.76
N TYR A 59 23.49 -8.24 -1.35
CA TYR A 59 24.14 -7.37 -0.36
C TYR A 59 24.20 -7.98 1.06
N LYS A 60 23.64 -9.19 1.27
CA LYS A 60 23.82 -9.93 2.52
C LYS A 60 25.22 -10.54 2.70
N GLU A 61 26.08 -10.52 1.69
CA GLU A 61 27.44 -11.08 1.76
C GLU A 61 28.48 -10.05 2.24
N THR A 62 28.28 -9.54 3.46
CA THR A 62 29.36 -8.98 4.30
C THR A 62 28.99 -9.19 5.77
N ARG A 63 28.64 -10.43 6.13
CA ARG A 63 28.88 -10.86 7.51
C ARG A 63 30.37 -11.16 7.58
N VAL A 64 31.08 -10.17 8.09
CA VAL A 64 32.45 -10.26 8.55
C VAL A 64 32.55 -11.54 9.39
N HIS A 65 33.18 -12.56 8.80
CA HIS A 65 34.05 -13.44 9.57
C HIS A 65 35.13 -12.53 10.12
N ASP A 66 35.04 -12.15 11.39
CA ASP A 66 36.20 -11.87 12.23
C ASP A 66 35.75 -11.94 13.71
N GLU A 67 36.39 -12.88 14.40
CA GLU A 67 36.43 -13.20 15.85
C GLU A 67 35.22 -13.90 16.51
#